data_AF-A0A7K2LUV1-F1
#
_entry.id   AF-A0A7K2LUV1-F1
#
_cell.length_a   1.000
_cell.length_b   1.000
_cell.length_c   1.000
_cell.angle_alpha   90.00
_cell.angle_beta   90.00
_cell.angle_gamma   90.00
#
_symmetry.space_group_name_H-M   'P 1'
#
loop_
_entity.id
_entity.type
_entity.pdbx_description
1 polymer ?
#
loop_
_entity_poly.entity_id
_entity_poly.type
_entity_poly.pdbx_seq_one_letter_code
_entity_poly.pdbx_strand_id
1 'polypeptide(L)'
;ELDALFGTAPAPPAPPTVAVTRPGDPALVPDPEHEAVTLTATVPAGGGDPAGHEALEARAERMIAAAERAVPGLRERILWQEVRGPADIERET
;
A
#
# COMPACT_ATOMS: atom_id res chain seq x y z
N GLU A 1 -7.20 -4.89 14.74
CA GLU A 1 -6.06 -4.16 14.17
C GLU A 1 -4.96 -3.89 15.21
N LEU A 2 -5.23 -3.17 16.30
CA LEU A 2 -4.21 -2.88 17.33
C LEU A 2 -3.52 -4.14 17.91
N ASP A 3 -4.28 -5.20 18.21
CA ASP A 3 -3.71 -6.47 18.69
C ASP A 3 -2.79 -7.14 17.65
N ALA A 4 -3.10 -6.99 16.36
CA ALA A 4 -2.26 -7.50 15.29
C ALA A 4 -0.97 -6.65 15.13
N LEU A 5 -1.02 -5.35 15.44
CA LEU A 5 0.13 -4.46 15.35
C LEU A 5 1.07 -4.55 16.56
N PHE A 6 0.53 -4.77 17.76
CA PHE A 6 1.25 -4.64 19.03
C PHE A 6 1.21 -5.89 19.92
N GLY A 7 0.52 -6.95 19.48
CA GLY A 7 0.40 -8.20 20.23
C GLY A 7 1.67 -9.03 20.26
N THR A 8 1.59 -10.21 20.88
CA THR A 8 2.73 -11.12 21.09
C THR A 8 3.23 -11.81 19.83
N ALA A 9 2.41 -11.84 18.78
CA ALA A 9 2.76 -12.29 17.44
C ALA A 9 2.29 -11.25 16.42
N PRO A 10 3.03 -10.13 16.28
CA PRO A 10 2.57 -9.02 15.46
C PRO A 10 2.53 -9.44 13.99
N ALA A 11 1.38 -9.21 13.37
CA ALA A 11 1.13 -9.53 11.98
C ALA A 11 0.30 -8.42 11.33
N PRO A 12 0.48 -8.21 10.02
CA PRO A 12 -0.38 -7.27 9.32
C PRO A 12 -1.84 -7.77 9.28
N PRO A 13 -2.83 -6.89 9.49
CA PRO A 13 -4.24 -7.28 9.48
C PRO A 13 -4.69 -7.76 8.08
N ALA A 14 -5.62 -8.73 8.07
CA ALA A 14 -6.25 -9.26 6.85
C ALA A 14 -7.79 -9.25 7.01
N PRO A 15 -8.55 -8.48 6.19
CA PRO A 15 -8.05 -7.56 5.15
C PRO A 15 -7.37 -6.31 5.74
N PRO A 16 -6.46 -5.66 5.00
CA PRO A 16 -5.82 -4.43 5.45
C PRO A 16 -6.81 -3.27 5.47
N THR A 17 -6.72 -2.42 6.49
CA THR A 17 -7.27 -1.06 6.45
C THR A 17 -6.36 -0.22 5.54
N VAL A 18 -6.92 0.37 4.49
CA VAL A 18 -6.16 1.12 3.48
C VAL A 18 -6.66 2.57 3.44
N ALA A 19 -5.73 3.51 3.62
CA ALA A 19 -5.95 4.92 3.30
C ALA A 19 -5.61 5.15 1.82
N VAL A 20 -6.48 5.86 1.11
CA VAL A 20 -6.34 6.17 -0.32
C VAL A 20 -6.21 7.68 -0.48
N THR A 21 -5.08 8.13 -1.04
CA THR A 21 -4.87 9.54 -1.39
C THR A 21 -4.89 9.69 -2.91
N ARG A 22 -5.71 10.64 -3.41
CA ARG A 22 -5.94 10.90 -4.83
C ARG A 22 -5.81 12.40 -5.11
N PRO A 23 -4.58 12.94 -5.19
CA PRO A 23 -4.39 14.35 -5.46
C PRO A 23 -4.84 14.68 -6.89
N GLY A 24 -5.71 15.67 -7.04
CA GLY A 24 -6.09 16.22 -8.35
C GLY A 24 -5.13 17.29 -8.87
N ASP A 25 -3.86 17.27 -8.44
CA ASP A 25 -2.83 18.23 -8.85
C ASP A 25 -2.30 17.86 -10.24
N PRO A 26 -2.51 18.69 -11.28
CA PRO A 26 -2.03 18.41 -12.63
C PRO A 26 -0.50 18.29 -12.73
N ALA A 27 0.26 18.84 -11.77
CA ALA A 27 1.72 18.72 -11.76
C ALA A 27 2.22 17.32 -11.39
N LEU A 28 1.35 16.46 -10.86
CA LEU A 28 1.69 15.08 -10.44
C LEU A 28 1.35 14.02 -11.49
N VAL A 29 0.85 14.42 -12.66
CA VAL A 29 0.43 13.50 -13.73
C VAL A 29 0.96 13.96 -15.08
N PRO A 30 1.19 13.03 -16.03
CA PRO A 30 1.68 13.40 -17.36
C PRO A 30 0.65 14.21 -18.17
N ASP A 31 -0.65 13.92 -18.01
CA ASP A 31 -1.75 14.59 -18.70
C ASP A 31 -3.09 14.40 -17.95
N PRO A 32 -4.20 15.04 -18.37
CA PRO A 32 -5.49 14.98 -17.69
C PRO A 32 -6.22 13.63 -17.71
N GLU A 33 -5.79 12.66 -18.51
CA GLU A 33 -6.37 11.31 -18.54
C GLU A 33 -5.73 10.39 -17.49
N HIS A 34 -4.67 10.85 -16.83
CA HIS A 34 -3.92 10.11 -15.83
C HIS A 34 -4.22 10.59 -14.41
N GLU A 35 -3.98 9.70 -13.45
CA GLU A 35 -4.20 9.97 -12.04
C GLU A 35 -3.06 9.36 -11.21
N ALA A 36 -2.58 10.12 -10.22
CA ALA A 36 -1.69 9.59 -9.18
C ALA A 36 -2.54 9.10 -8.00
N VAL A 37 -2.26 7.88 -7.52
CA VAL A 37 -2.95 7.29 -6.35
C VAL A 37 -1.91 6.71 -5.41
N THR A 38 -2.00 7.03 -4.12
CA THR A 38 -1.17 6.43 -3.07
C THR A 38 -2.04 5.61 -2.13
N LEU A 39 -1.66 4.34 -1.93
CA LEU A 39 -2.28 3.44 -0.96
C LEU A 39 -1.35 3.27 0.24
N THR A 40 -1.85 3.57 1.43
CA THR A 40 -1.07 3.41 2.68
C THR A 40 -1.81 2.49 3.64
N ALA A 41 -1.08 1.58 4.28
CA ALA A 41 -1.59 0.72 5.33
C ALA A 41 -0.61 0.67 6.51
N THR A 42 -1.14 0.59 7.72
CA THR A 42 -0.32 0.45 8.92
C THR A 42 0.21 -0.98 9.04
N VAL A 43 1.48 -1.11 9.42
CA VAL A 43 2.18 -2.39 9.61
C VAL A 43 2.94 -2.40 10.93
N PRO A 44 3.22 -3.58 11.52
CA PRO A 44 4.00 -3.66 12.75
C PRO A 44 5.41 -3.06 12.61
N ALA A 45 5.88 -2.40 13.67
CA ALA A 45 7.24 -1.87 13.74
C ALA A 45 8.27 -3.01 13.86
N GLY A 46 9.46 -2.84 13.27
CA GLY A 46 10.50 -3.88 13.19
C GLY A 46 10.17 -5.03 12.21
N GLY A 47 9.01 -4.97 11.57
CA GLY A 47 8.51 -5.97 10.63
C GLY A 47 8.95 -5.67 9.19
N GLY A 48 10.20 -5.99 8.87
CA GLY A 48 10.42 -6.67 7.60
C GLY A 48 9.62 -7.96 7.67
N ASP A 49 8.72 -8.20 6.71
CA ASP A 49 8.20 -9.56 6.54
C ASP A 49 9.44 -10.47 6.39
N PRO A 50 9.61 -11.52 7.21
CA PRO A 50 10.74 -12.43 7.04
C PRO A 50 10.80 -13.02 5.61
N ALA A 51 9.69 -12.98 4.88
CA ALA A 51 9.53 -13.45 3.51
C ALA A 51 10.04 -12.48 2.41
N GLY A 52 10.48 -11.26 2.73
CA GLY A 52 11.09 -10.36 1.74
C GLY A 52 10.12 -9.70 0.73
N HIS A 53 10.60 -9.38 -0.47
CA HIS A 53 9.90 -8.58 -1.48
C HIS A 53 8.62 -9.24 -2.02
N GLU A 54 8.61 -10.56 -2.20
CA GLU A 54 7.41 -11.31 -2.66
C GLU A 54 6.22 -11.15 -1.70
N ALA A 55 6.50 -11.05 -0.40
CA ALA A 55 5.49 -10.81 0.62
C ALA A 55 4.88 -9.40 0.51
N LEU A 56 5.69 -8.43 0.07
CA LEU A 56 5.30 -7.04 -0.11
C LEU A 56 4.43 -6.87 -1.37
N GLU A 57 4.77 -7.52 -2.48
CA GLU A 57 3.94 -7.53 -3.68
C GLU A 57 2.57 -8.17 -3.40
N ALA A 58 2.55 -9.33 -2.75
CA ALA A 58 1.29 -9.98 -2.37
C ALA A 58 0.45 -9.11 -1.43
N ARG A 59 1.09 -8.28 -0.59
CA ARG A 59 0.40 -7.29 0.23
C ARG A 59 -0.19 -6.18 -0.62
N ALA A 60 0.58 -5.62 -1.56
CA ALA A 60 0.11 -4.57 -2.46
C ALA A 60 -1.15 -5.03 -3.20
N GLU A 61 -1.20 -6.27 -3.68
CA GLU A 61 -2.39 -6.84 -4.31
C GLU A 61 -3.61 -6.88 -3.39
N ARG A 62 -3.42 -7.23 -2.11
CA ARG A 62 -4.49 -7.17 -1.11
C ARG A 62 -4.94 -5.73 -0.82
N MET A 63 -4.02 -4.77 -0.85
CA MET A 63 -4.33 -3.35 -0.69
C MET A 63 -5.11 -2.81 -1.88
N ILE A 64 -4.74 -3.17 -3.11
CA ILE A 64 -5.47 -2.80 -4.34
C ILE A 64 -6.90 -3.36 -4.29
N ALA A 65 -7.05 -4.65 -3.97
CA ALA A 65 -8.37 -5.26 -3.82
C ALA A 65 -9.21 -4.60 -2.72
N ALA A 66 -8.59 -4.16 -1.62
CA ALA A 66 -9.30 -3.41 -0.58
C ALA A 66 -9.70 -2.00 -1.04
N ALA A 67 -8.83 -1.32 -1.79
CA ALA A 67 -9.03 0.02 -2.31
C ALA A 67 -10.10 0.09 -3.41
N GLU A 68 -10.33 -0.99 -4.16
CA GLU A 68 -11.40 -1.07 -5.18
C GLU A 68 -12.80 -0.73 -4.64
N ARG A 69 -13.04 -0.92 -3.33
CA ARG A 69 -14.29 -0.50 -2.67
C ARG A 69 -14.49 1.02 -2.67
N ALA A 70 -13.40 1.78 -2.61
CA ALA A 70 -13.40 3.25 -2.61
C ALA A 70 -13.09 3.83 -4.01
N VAL A 71 -12.35 3.09 -4.84
CA VAL A 71 -11.95 3.47 -6.20
C VAL A 71 -12.29 2.31 -7.15
N PRO A 72 -13.53 2.24 -7.65
CA PRO A 72 -13.93 1.16 -8.55
C PRO A 72 -13.06 1.11 -9.81
N GLY A 73 -12.67 -0.10 -10.22
CA GLY A 73 -11.85 -0.33 -11.40
C GLY A 73 -10.38 0.09 -11.26
N LEU A 74 -9.88 0.23 -10.02
CA LEU A 74 -8.50 0.68 -9.77
C LEU A 74 -7.49 -0.23 -10.46
N ARG A 75 -7.60 -1.56 -10.29
CA ARG A 75 -6.63 -2.53 -10.80
C ARG A 75 -6.48 -2.45 -12.32
N GLU A 76 -7.59 -2.34 -13.04
CA GLU A 76 -7.60 -2.29 -14.50
C GLU A 76 -7.01 -0.99 -15.07
N ARG A 77 -6.89 0.05 -14.23
CA ARG A 77 -6.36 1.37 -14.60
C ARG A 77 -4.88 1.55 -14.26
N ILE A 78 -4.23 0.57 -13.62
CA ILE A 78 -2.82 0.68 -13.23
C ILE A 78 -1.94 0.58 -14.48
N LEU A 79 -1.19 1.66 -14.78
CA LEU A 79 -0.16 1.67 -15.83
C LEU A 79 1.22 1.29 -15.29
N TRP A 80 1.51 1.69 -14.06
CA TRP A 80 2.71 1.32 -13.32
C TRP A 80 2.41 1.43 -11.82
N GLN A 81 3.21 0.74 -11.01
CA GLN A 81 3.17 0.87 -9.56
C GLN A 81 4.57 0.74 -8.97
N GLU A 82 4.78 1.36 -7.82
CA GLU A 82 5.94 1.15 -6.98
C GLU A 82 5.47 0.74 -5.59
N VAL A 83 6.10 -0.30 -5.04
CA VAL A 83 5.76 -0.81 -3.73
C VAL A 83 6.90 -0.54 -2.77
N ARG A 84 6.62 0.20 -1.70
CA ARG A 84 7.58 0.60 -0.66
C ARG A 84 7.18 0.02 0.68
N GLY A 85 8.06 -0.77 1.28
CA GLY A 85 7.93 -1.32 2.61
C GLY A 85 8.77 -0.54 3.65
N PRO A 86 8.61 -0.84 4.95
CA PRO A 86 9.36 -0.16 6.02
C PRO A 86 10.88 -0.18 5.83
N ALA A 87 11.44 -1.30 5.38
CA ALA A 87 12.88 -1.42 5.12
C ALA A 87 13.36 -0.57 3.93
N ASP A 88 12.48 -0.27 2.96
CA ASP A 88 12.83 0.64 1.85
C ASP A 88 12.90 2.07 2.36
N ILE A 89 11.93 2.46 3.21
CA ILE A 89 11.88 3.77 3.85
C ILE A 89 13.09 3.98 4.78
N GLU A 90 13.46 2.96 5.57
CA GLU A 90 14.64 3.02 6.44
C GLU A 90 15.95 3.22 5.66
N ARG A 91 16.08 2.65 4.46
CA ARG A 91 17.29 2.81 3.64
C ARG A 91 17.42 4.18 2.99
N GLU A 92 16.34 4.93 2.86
CA GLU A 92 16.33 6.26 2.23
C GLU A 92 16.60 7.42 3.21
N THR A 93 16.64 7.14 4.51
CA THR A 93 16.85 8.12 5.60
C THR A 93 18.10 7.83 6.41
#